data_AF-A0A7S4RVC8-F1
#
_entry.id   AF-A0A7S4RVC8-F1
#
_cell.length_a   1.000
_cell.length_b   1.000
_cell.length_c   1.000
_cell.angle_alpha   90.00
_cell.angle_beta   90.00
_cell.angle_gamma   90.00
#
_symmetry.space_group_name_H-M   'P 1'
#
loop_
_entity.id
_entity.type
_entity.pdbx_description
1 polymer ?
#
loop_
_entity_poly.entity_id
_entity_poly.type
_entity_poly.pdbx_seq_one_letter_code
_entity_poly.pdbx_strand_id
1 'polypeptide(L)'
;MAEGSAQLPAPGPVGLAVLAEALAGEVHEREDDEDWELEDWPKEHVVEQLRQLPPVGRCSLEGGVARISTGEDCDTDTASELPLSPGVAARMSPGGKICGLEFSLDCPPAVKRLALLLEQPRPEADAS
;
A
#
# COMPACT_ATOMS: atom_id res chain seq x y z
N MET A 1 33.28 -6.43 -3.78
CA MET A 1 32.20 -5.47 -3.47
C MET A 1 31.06 -6.32 -2.95
N ALA A 2 30.67 -6.15 -1.68
CA ALA A 2 29.63 -6.97 -1.09
C ALA A 2 28.29 -6.51 -1.66
N GLU A 3 27.73 -7.29 -2.59
CA GLU A 3 26.33 -7.19 -2.96
C GLU A 3 25.54 -7.58 -1.72
N GLY A 4 25.22 -6.59 -0.90
CA GLY A 4 24.20 -6.70 0.14
C GLY A 4 22.88 -6.95 -0.58
N SER A 5 22.62 -8.21 -0.93
CA SER A 5 21.30 -8.65 -1.35
C SER A 5 20.38 -8.31 -0.19
N ALA A 6 19.62 -7.23 -0.31
CA ALA A 6 18.50 -6.98 0.58
C ALA A 6 17.62 -8.24 0.45
N GLN A 7 17.68 -9.10 1.47
CA GLN A 7 16.95 -10.36 1.48
C GLN A 7 15.48 -9.97 1.32
N LEU A 8 14.94 -10.20 0.13
CA LEU A 8 13.56 -9.84 -0.14
C LEU A 8 12.68 -10.63 0.85
N PRO A 9 11.79 -9.95 1.56
CA PRO A 9 11.05 -10.52 2.66
C PRO A 9 10.10 -11.62 2.17
N ALA A 10 9.96 -12.68 2.96
CA ALA A 10 9.09 -13.80 2.59
C ALA A 10 7.62 -13.36 2.51
N PRO A 11 6.85 -13.83 1.50
CA PRO A 11 5.43 -13.52 1.38
C PRO A 11 4.68 -13.99 2.64
N GLY A 12 3.82 -13.12 3.19
CA GLY A 12 3.19 -13.36 4.47
C GLY A 12 2.20 -12.27 4.89
N PRO A 13 1.54 -12.45 6.06
CA PRO A 13 0.64 -11.44 6.61
C PRO A 13 1.44 -10.22 7.06
N VAL A 14 0.97 -9.04 6.67
CA VAL A 14 1.57 -7.73 6.97
C VAL A 14 0.56 -6.84 7.70
N GLY A 15 1.01 -6.16 8.77
CA GLY A 15 0.18 -5.23 9.53
C GLY A 15 0.03 -3.91 8.78
N LEU A 16 -1.17 -3.62 8.26
CA LEU A 16 -1.41 -2.44 7.42
C LEU A 16 -1.86 -1.21 8.20
N ALA A 17 -2.37 -1.36 9.42
CA ALA A 17 -2.99 -0.24 10.15
C ALA A 17 -2.07 0.99 10.27
N VAL A 18 -0.81 0.79 10.68
CA VAL A 18 0.16 1.89 10.84
C VAL A 18 0.53 2.52 9.49
N LEU A 19 0.72 1.69 8.46
CA LEU A 19 1.01 2.17 7.11
C LEU A 19 -0.17 2.95 6.53
N ALA A 20 -1.37 2.41 6.64
CA ALA A 20 -2.58 3.00 6.12
C ALA A 20 -2.81 4.39 6.72
N GLU A 21 -2.62 4.54 8.03
CA GLU A 21 -2.70 5.84 8.68
C GLU A 21 -1.59 6.80 8.24
N ALA A 22 -0.35 6.31 8.07
CA ALA A 22 0.76 7.12 7.58
C ALA A 22 0.50 7.61 6.14
N LEU A 23 0.09 6.73 5.23
CA LEU A 23 -0.27 7.08 3.86
C LEU A 23 -1.46 8.04 3.81
N ALA A 24 -2.48 7.82 4.66
CA ALA A 24 -3.62 8.70 4.77
C ALA A 24 -3.20 10.11 5.20
N GLY A 25 -2.29 10.22 6.17
CA GLY A 25 -1.68 11.48 6.59
C GLY A 25 -0.93 12.16 5.45
N GLU A 26 -0.05 11.45 4.76
CA GLU A 26 0.73 12.00 3.65
C GLU A 26 -0.13 12.48 2.48
N VAL A 27 -1.14 11.69 2.11
CA VAL A 27 -2.11 12.08 1.09
C VAL A 27 -2.83 13.33 1.54
N HIS A 28 -3.30 13.39 2.78
CA HIS A 28 -4.00 14.53 3.35
C HIS A 28 -3.14 15.81 3.41
N GLU A 29 -1.87 15.70 3.77
CA GLU A 29 -0.92 16.81 3.91
C GLU A 29 -0.39 17.35 2.58
N ARG A 30 -0.57 16.65 1.46
CA ARG A 30 -0.17 17.16 0.13
C ARG A 30 -1.04 18.36 -0.27
N GLU A 31 -0.47 19.56 -0.27
CA GLU A 31 -1.16 20.81 -0.61
C GLU A 31 -1.43 21.00 -2.12
N ASP A 32 -0.84 20.16 -2.98
CA ASP A 32 -1.10 20.14 -4.43
C ASP A 32 -2.44 19.45 -4.72
N ASP A 33 -3.54 20.16 -4.51
CA ASP A 33 -4.88 19.74 -4.95
C ASP A 33 -4.97 19.67 -6.50
N GLU A 34 -4.16 20.44 -7.23
CA GLU A 34 -4.17 20.50 -8.70
C GLU A 34 -3.77 19.18 -9.38
N ASP A 35 -2.90 18.37 -8.77
CA ASP A 35 -2.54 17.03 -9.27
C ASP A 35 -3.64 15.99 -8.98
N TRP A 36 -4.45 16.20 -7.94
CA TRP A 36 -5.55 15.30 -7.55
C TRP A 36 -6.81 15.47 -8.41
N GLU A 37 -7.05 16.67 -8.94
CA GLU A 37 -8.23 16.94 -9.79
C GLU A 37 -8.22 16.15 -11.11
N LEU A 38 -7.08 15.57 -11.48
CA LEU A 38 -6.93 14.71 -12.66
C LEU A 38 -7.17 13.22 -12.36
N GLU A 39 -7.32 12.83 -11.09
CA GLU A 39 -7.57 11.45 -10.69
C GLU A 39 -9.07 11.16 -10.62
N ASP A 40 -9.48 9.92 -10.91
CA ASP A 40 -10.90 9.50 -10.87
C ASP A 40 -11.55 9.65 -9.48
N TRP A 41 -10.76 9.86 -8.43
CA TRP A 41 -11.21 9.87 -7.04
C TRP A 41 -10.72 11.10 -6.28
N PRO A 42 -11.59 11.78 -5.52
CA PRO A 42 -11.18 12.90 -4.70
C PRO A 42 -10.27 12.44 -3.57
N LYS A 43 -9.29 13.26 -3.23
CA LYS A 43 -8.31 13.03 -2.15
C LYS A 43 -8.94 12.58 -0.83
N GLU A 44 -10.03 13.23 -0.39
CA GLU A 44 -10.73 12.86 0.86
C GLU A 44 -11.27 11.43 0.83
N HIS A 45 -11.77 11.00 -0.33
CA HIS A 45 -12.26 9.63 -0.51
C HIS A 45 -11.12 8.62 -0.39
N VAL A 46 -9.96 8.91 -0.98
CA VAL A 46 -8.77 8.05 -0.89
C VAL A 46 -8.28 7.94 0.55
N VAL A 47 -8.25 9.04 1.30
CA VAL A 47 -7.91 9.08 2.73
C VAL A 47 -8.87 8.21 3.54
N GLU A 48 -10.18 8.31 3.28
CA GLU A 48 -11.18 7.48 3.94
C GLU A 48 -10.96 5.99 3.64
N GLN A 49 -10.74 5.65 2.37
CA GLN A 49 -10.49 4.27 1.96
C GLN A 49 -9.21 3.68 2.55
N LEU A 50 -8.14 4.48 2.67
CA LEU A 50 -6.92 4.07 3.34
C LEU A 50 -7.20 3.70 4.80
N ARG A 51 -7.97 4.51 5.52
CA ARG A 51 -8.35 4.23 6.92
C ARG A 51 -9.29 3.04 7.08
N GLN A 52 -10.03 2.69 6.04
CA GLN A 52 -10.92 1.52 6.01
C GLN A 52 -10.20 0.22 5.64
N LEU A 53 -8.90 0.28 5.30
CA LEU A 53 -8.14 -0.92 4.99
C LEU A 53 -8.13 -1.90 6.18
N PRO A 54 -8.23 -3.21 5.92
CA PRO A 54 -8.13 -4.19 6.99
C PRO A 54 -6.76 -4.09 7.66
N PRO A 55 -6.69 -4.39 8.96
CA PRO A 55 -5.46 -4.26 9.74
C PRO A 55 -4.36 -5.23 9.26
N VAL A 56 -4.72 -6.26 8.49
CA VAL A 56 -3.80 -7.26 7.95
C VAL A 56 -4.03 -7.42 6.45
N GLY A 57 -2.94 -7.39 5.68
CA GLY A 57 -2.91 -7.76 4.27
C GLY A 57 -2.00 -8.94 4.00
N ARG A 58 -1.98 -9.42 2.75
CA ARG A 58 -1.00 -10.39 2.25
C ARG A 58 -0.02 -9.73 1.32
N CYS A 59 1.26 -9.80 1.65
CA CYS A 59 2.33 -9.35 0.77
C CYS A 59 2.74 -10.45 -0.21
N SER A 60 2.86 -10.10 -1.47
CA SER A 60 3.35 -10.91 -2.58
C SER A 60 4.39 -10.11 -3.37
N LEU A 61 5.39 -10.77 -3.95
CA LEU A 61 6.46 -10.13 -4.70
C LEU A 61 6.41 -10.63 -6.14
N GLU A 62 6.25 -9.72 -7.11
CA GLU A 62 6.20 -10.06 -8.53
C GLU A 62 6.84 -8.95 -9.37
N GLY A 63 7.74 -9.31 -10.28
CA GLY A 63 8.23 -8.39 -11.31
C GLY A 63 8.89 -7.10 -10.82
N GLY A 64 9.51 -7.09 -9.64
CA GLY A 64 10.09 -5.87 -9.06
C GLY A 64 9.09 -4.99 -8.31
N VAL A 65 7.88 -5.48 -8.05
CA VAL A 65 6.86 -4.80 -7.26
C VAL A 65 6.42 -5.70 -6.11
N ALA A 66 6.33 -5.14 -4.90
CA ALA A 66 5.67 -5.79 -3.78
C ALA A 66 4.20 -5.37 -3.74
N ARG A 67 3.31 -6.34 -3.85
CA ARG A 67 1.86 -6.14 -3.81
C ARG A 67 1.32 -6.61 -2.47
N ILE A 68 0.60 -5.74 -1.81
CA ILE A 68 -0.16 -6.03 -0.60
C ILE A 68 -1.63 -6.12 -0.99
N SER A 69 -2.21 -7.31 -0.90
CA SER A 69 -3.64 -7.52 -1.11
C SER A 69 -4.39 -7.50 0.21
N THR A 70 -5.52 -6.80 0.27
CA THR A 70 -6.33 -6.68 1.50
C THR A 70 -7.35 -7.81 1.65
N GLY A 71 -7.45 -8.69 0.64
CA GLY A 71 -8.34 -9.85 0.65
C GLY A 71 -9.73 -9.56 0.07
N GLU A 72 -10.04 -8.31 -0.29
CA GLU A 72 -11.14 -8.03 -1.23
C GLU A 72 -10.75 -8.54 -2.62
N ASP A 73 -11.70 -9.16 -3.32
CA ASP A 73 -11.58 -9.57 -4.73
C ASP A 73 -11.31 -8.32 -5.57
N CYS A 74 -10.03 -8.01 -5.76
CA CYS A 74 -9.63 -6.98 -6.68
C CYS A 74 -9.51 -7.59 -8.05
N ASP A 75 -10.47 -7.25 -8.91
CA ASP A 75 -10.42 -7.64 -10.30
C ASP A 75 -9.26 -6.88 -10.97
N THR A 76 -8.13 -7.56 -11.12
CA THR A 76 -6.86 -6.92 -11.47
C THR A 76 -6.88 -6.27 -12.85
N ASP A 77 -7.83 -6.63 -13.69
CA ASP A 77 -8.02 -6.12 -15.05
C ASP A 77 -8.75 -4.76 -15.07
N THR A 78 -9.54 -4.48 -14.03
CA THR A 78 -10.38 -3.27 -13.95
C THR A 78 -9.97 -2.32 -12.82
N ALA A 79 -9.03 -2.74 -11.97
CA ALA A 79 -8.55 -1.91 -10.88
C ALA A 79 -7.65 -0.78 -11.39
N SER A 80 -7.98 0.45 -11.03
CA SER A 80 -7.15 1.63 -11.30
C SER A 80 -5.98 1.71 -10.32
N GLU A 81 -4.82 2.13 -10.82
CA GLU A 81 -3.65 2.42 -9.98
C GLU A 81 -3.63 3.92 -9.64
N LEU A 82 -3.47 4.24 -8.37
CA LEU A 82 -3.47 5.59 -7.83
C LEU A 82 -2.16 5.87 -7.07
N PRO A 83 -1.25 6.72 -7.59
CA PRO A 83 0.02 7.02 -6.95
C PRO A 83 -0.16 7.82 -5.64
N LEU A 84 0.04 7.15 -4.49
CA LEU A 84 -0.09 7.80 -3.17
C LEU A 84 1.17 8.58 -2.78
N SER A 85 2.35 7.98 -3.01
CA SER A 85 3.65 8.55 -2.64
C SER A 85 4.76 7.98 -3.55
N PRO A 86 6.00 8.49 -3.51
CA PRO A 86 7.07 8.02 -4.38
C PRO A 86 7.32 6.51 -4.27
N GLY A 87 6.98 5.80 -5.35
CA GLY A 87 7.12 4.34 -5.43
C GLY A 87 6.03 3.56 -4.68
N VAL A 88 4.96 4.20 -4.21
CA VAL A 88 3.81 3.53 -3.59
C VAL A 88 2.53 3.96 -4.28
N ALA A 89 1.76 2.99 -4.75
CA ALA A 89 0.44 3.20 -5.35
C ALA A 89 -0.63 2.39 -4.63
N ALA A 90 -1.86 2.87 -4.63
CA ALA A 90 -3.04 2.11 -4.26
C ALA A 90 -3.71 1.52 -5.49
N ARG A 91 -4.21 0.30 -5.35
CA ARG A 91 -5.13 -0.31 -6.31
C ARG A 91 -6.55 -0.05 -5.86
N MET A 92 -7.31 0.61 -6.72
CA MET A 92 -8.71 0.91 -6.48
C MET A 92 -9.59 0.04 -7.38
N SER A 93 -10.54 -0.65 -6.78
CA SER A 93 -11.62 -1.33 -7.50
C SER A 93 -12.48 -0.31 -8.27
N PRO A 94 -13.24 -0.74 -9.30
CA PRO A 94 -14.19 0.13 -10.01
C PRO A 94 -15.24 0.80 -9.11
N GLY A 95 -15.51 0.21 -7.94
CA GLY A 95 -16.40 0.78 -6.93
C GLY A 95 -15.75 1.85 -6.04
N GLY A 96 -14.50 2.23 -6.32
CA GLY A 96 -13.77 3.24 -5.56
C GLY A 96 -13.21 2.76 -4.24
N LYS A 97 -13.08 1.45 -4.02
CA LYS A 97 -12.45 0.92 -2.80
C LYS A 97 -11.02 0.50 -3.01
N ILE A 98 -10.15 0.79 -2.04
CA ILE A 98 -8.75 0.32 -2.08
C ILE A 98 -8.72 -1.16 -1.74
N CYS A 99 -8.29 -1.96 -2.72
CA CYS A 99 -8.23 -3.42 -2.63
C CYS A 99 -6.79 -3.93 -2.44
N GLY A 100 -5.81 -3.04 -2.56
CA GLY A 100 -4.40 -3.38 -2.38
C GLY A 100 -3.48 -2.17 -2.52
N LEU A 101 -2.22 -2.39 -2.16
CA LEU A 101 -1.14 -1.41 -2.27
C LEU A 101 0.03 -2.03 -3.04
N GLU A 102 0.70 -1.22 -3.85
CA GLU A 102 1.84 -1.63 -4.66
C GLU A 102 3.06 -0.79 -4.28
N PHE A 103 4.19 -1.45 -4.07
CA PHE A 103 5.46 -0.84 -3.72
C PHE A 103 6.49 -1.19 -4.79
N SER A 104 7.01 -0.18 -5.47
CA SER A 104 8.08 -0.37 -6.44
C SER A 104 9.40 -0.68 -5.72
N LEU A 105 9.99 -1.84 -6.00
CA LEU A 105 11.25 -2.27 -5.40
C LEU A 105 12.46 -1.54 -5.99
N ASP A 106 12.30 -0.90 -7.14
CA ASP A 106 13.28 0.01 -7.73
C ASP A 106 13.30 1.38 -7.03
N CYS A 107 12.36 1.64 -6.11
CA CYS A 107 12.26 2.89 -5.38
C CYS A 107 12.73 2.72 -3.92
N PRO A 108 13.93 3.22 -3.55
CA PRO A 108 14.47 3.11 -2.19
C PRO A 108 13.52 3.55 -1.06
N PRO A 109 12.76 4.67 -1.17
CA PRO A 109 11.82 5.05 -0.11
C PRO A 109 10.68 4.04 0.06
N ALA A 110 10.16 3.47 -1.03
CA ALA A 110 9.12 2.44 -0.98
C ALA A 110 9.64 1.13 -0.35
N VAL A 111 10.85 0.70 -0.73
CA VAL A 111 11.51 -0.48 -0.13
C VAL A 111 11.71 -0.30 1.36
N LYS A 112 12.16 0.89 1.80
CA LYS A 112 12.35 1.18 3.23
C LYS A 112 11.03 1.11 4.00
N ARG A 113 9.94 1.63 3.44
CA ARG A 113 8.60 1.53 4.06
C ARG A 113 8.16 0.08 4.17
N LEU A 114 8.28 -0.68 3.08
CA LEU A 114 7.93 -2.09 3.05
C LEU A 114 8.71 -2.88 4.11
N ALA A 115 10.01 -2.62 4.26
CA ALA A 115 10.83 -3.23 5.31
C ALA A 115 10.29 -2.93 6.70
N LEU A 116 10.02 -1.66 7.02
CA LEU A 116 9.48 -1.24 8.32
C LEU A 116 8.13 -1.89 8.64
N LEU A 117 7.28 -2.09 7.63
CA LEU A 117 5.98 -2.78 7.71
C LEU A 117 6.13 -4.24 8.11
N LEU A 118 7.10 -4.92 7.51
CA LEU A 118 7.35 -6.34 7.73
C LEU A 118 8.11 -6.60 9.04
N GLU A 119 8.84 -5.59 9.53
CA GLU A 119 9.46 -5.60 10.85
C GLU A 119 8.45 -5.36 11.99
N GLN A 120 7.22 -4.91 11.69
CA GLN A 120 6.18 -4.79 12.71
C GLN A 120 5.81 -6.17 13.26
N PRO A 121 5.62 -6.30 14.59
CA PRO A 121 5.11 -7.52 15.18
C PRO A 121 3.79 -7.86 14.50
N ARG A 122 3.63 -9.11 14.07
CA ARG A 122 2.36 -9.60 13.52
C ARG A 122 1.27 -9.23 14.53
N PRO A 123 0.17 -8.60 14.10
CA PRO A 123 -0.95 -8.41 15.01
C PRO A 123 -1.33 -9.81 15.47
N GLU A 124 -1.09 -10.09 16.74
CA GLU A 124 -1.56 -11.32 17.38
C GLU A 124 -3.06 -11.31 17.12
N ALA A 125 -3.53 -12.24 16.29
CA ALA A 125 -4.95 -12.44 16.08
C ALA A 125 -5.50 -12.75 17.47
N ASP A 126 -6.16 -11.77 18.07
CA ASP A 126 -6.79 -11.89 19.37
C ASP A 126 -7.73 -13.10 19.29
N ALA A 127 -7.31 -14.16 19.98
CA ALA A 127 -8.09 -15.36 20.15
C ALA A 127 -9.23 -15.00 21.11
N SER A 128 -10.37 -14.61 20.54
CA SER A 128 -11.63 -14.44 21.27
C SER A 128 -12.75 -15.22 20.58
#